data_AF-A0A839YCW1-F1
#
_entry.id   AF-A0A839YCW1-F1
#
_cell.length_a   1.000
_cell.length_b   1.000
_cell.length_c   1.000
_cell.angle_alpha   90.00
_cell.angle_beta   90.00
_cell.angle_gamma   90.00
#
_symmetry.space_group_name_H-M   'P 1'
#
loop_
_entity.id
_entity.type
_entity.pdbx_description
1 polymer ?
#
loop_
_entity_poly.entity_id
_entity_poly.type
_entity_poly.pdbx_seq_one_letter_code
_entity_poly.pdbx_strand_id
1 'polypeptide(L)'
;MFAAVRRFGGAFKHLLTAKDGRTYTPARVYWLLGALTQVGLSIWHTVALQQAFSSTDFGTGMGLVLAAGGAGVWLTRKSEPDD
;
A
#
# COMPACT_ATOMS: atom_id res chain seq x y z
N MET A 1 -19.36 -12.13 19.14
CA MET A 1 -18.28 -11.13 18.87
C MET A 1 -17.07 -11.73 18.15
N PHE A 2 -16.56 -12.92 18.54
CA PHE A 2 -15.39 -13.56 17.91
C PHE A 2 -15.55 -13.98 16.43
N ALA A 3 -16.76 -14.36 16.00
CA ALA A 3 -17.00 -14.78 14.62
C ALA A 3 -16.90 -13.63 13.59
N ALA A 4 -17.33 -12.42 13.97
CA ALA A 4 -17.26 -11.24 13.10
C ALA A 4 -15.81 -10.81 12.88
N VAL A 5 -14.99 -10.78 13.94
CA VAL A 5 -13.56 -10.43 13.87
C VAL A 5 -12.78 -11.43 13.00
N ARG A 6 -13.03 -12.74 13.14
CA ARG A 6 -12.42 -13.76 12.25
C ARG A 6 -12.83 -13.59 10.79
N ARG A 7 -14.08 -13.22 10.53
CA ARG A 7 -14.61 -13.01 9.18
C ARG A 7 -14.04 -11.76 8.52
N PHE A 8 -13.85 -10.69 9.28
CA PHE A 8 -13.14 -9.48 8.83
C PHE A 8 -11.65 -9.77 8.55
N GLY A 9 -10.96 -10.49 9.44
CA GLY A 9 -9.56 -10.88 9.23
C GLY A 9 -9.38 -11.74 7.98
N GLY A 10 -10.29 -12.68 7.73
CA GLY A 10 -10.30 -13.49 6.51
C GLY A 10 -10.53 -12.67 5.24
N ALA A 11 -11.48 -11.73 5.27
CA ALA A 11 -11.74 -10.84 4.14
C ALA A 11 -10.54 -9.92 3.85
N PHE A 12 -9.93 -9.36 4.89
CA PHE A 12 -8.76 -8.48 4.75
C PHE A 12 -7.55 -9.23 4.18
N LYS A 13 -7.29 -10.45 4.67
CA LYS A 13 -6.27 -11.32 4.09
C LYS A 13 -6.56 -11.58 2.60
N HIS A 14 -7.81 -11.83 2.23
CA HIS A 14 -8.17 -12.11 0.84
C HIS A 14 -7.97 -10.90 -0.08
N LEU A 15 -8.18 -9.68 0.42
CA LEU A 15 -7.90 -8.44 -0.31
C LEU A 15 -6.41 -8.27 -0.59
N LEU A 16 -5.53 -8.71 0.30
CA LEU A 16 -4.07 -8.51 0.15
C LEU A 16 -3.35 -9.68 -0.54
N THR A 17 -3.98 -10.84 -0.62
CA THR A 17 -3.41 -12.05 -1.21
C THR A 17 -3.86 -12.26 -2.66
N ALA A 18 -3.11 -13.06 -3.40
CA ALA A 18 -3.44 -13.47 -4.77
C ALA A 18 -4.69 -14.38 -4.78
N LYS A 19 -5.08 -14.89 -5.97
CA LYS A 19 -6.24 -15.78 -6.11
C LYS A 19 -6.16 -17.04 -5.23
N ASP A 20 -4.96 -17.42 -4.79
CA ASP A 20 -4.69 -18.55 -3.91
C ASP A 20 -5.03 -18.29 -2.43
N GLY A 21 -5.32 -17.04 -2.03
CA GLY A 21 -5.60 -16.66 -0.66
C GLY A 21 -4.42 -16.80 0.33
N ARG A 22 -3.21 -17.04 -0.19
CA ARG A 22 -2.00 -17.35 0.61
C ARG A 22 -0.85 -16.39 0.30
N THR A 23 -0.58 -16.14 -0.96
CA THR A 23 0.57 -15.34 -1.38
C THR A 23 0.20 -13.87 -1.38
N TYR A 24 0.87 -13.06 -0.56
CA TYR A 24 0.65 -11.61 -0.57
C TYR A 24 1.11 -11.02 -1.91
N THR A 25 0.25 -10.24 -2.54
CA THR A 25 0.59 -9.57 -3.80
C THR A 25 1.24 -8.22 -3.46
N PRO A 26 2.51 -7.97 -3.86
CA PRO A 26 3.22 -6.73 -3.49
C PRO A 26 2.43 -5.48 -3.85
N ALA A 27 1.83 -5.42 -5.04
CA ALA A 27 1.01 -4.28 -5.47
C ALA A 27 -0.15 -3.96 -4.51
N ARG A 28 -0.87 -4.99 -4.05
CA ARG A 28 -2.03 -4.81 -3.14
C ARG A 28 -1.58 -4.38 -1.75
N VAL A 29 -0.44 -4.89 -1.29
CA VAL A 29 0.17 -4.49 -0.03
C VAL A 29 0.62 -3.02 -0.10
N TYR A 30 1.29 -2.61 -1.18
CA TYR A 30 1.71 -1.22 -1.36
C TYR A 30 0.53 -0.26 -1.46
N TRP A 31 -0.56 -0.64 -2.12
CA TRP A 31 -1.78 0.19 -2.14
C TRP A 31 -2.38 0.36 -0.75
N LEU A 32 -2.43 -0.70 0.06
CA LEU A 32 -2.91 -0.59 1.43
C LEU A 32 -2.01 0.33 2.26
N LEU A 33 -0.68 0.15 2.19
CA LEU A 33 0.27 1.00 2.90
C LEU A 33 0.17 2.47 2.48
N GLY A 34 0.00 2.72 1.17
CA GLY A 34 -0.25 4.06 0.64
C GLY A 34 -1.54 4.67 1.19
N ALA A 35 -2.64 3.90 1.21
CA ALA A 35 -3.92 4.35 1.75
C ALA A 35 -3.84 4.67 3.26
N LEU A 36 -3.19 3.81 4.06
CA LEU A 36 -2.98 4.05 5.49
C LEU A 36 -2.13 5.30 5.74
N THR A 37 -1.08 5.48 4.94
CA THR A 37 -0.21 6.67 5.03
C THR A 37 -0.98 7.94 4.66
N GLN A 38 -1.81 7.90 3.61
CA GLN A 38 -2.67 9.02 3.22
C GLN A 38 -3.62 9.41 4.36
N VAL A 39 -4.28 8.44 4.97
CA VAL A 39 -5.20 8.69 6.10
C VAL A 39 -4.43 9.32 7.27
N GLY A 40 -3.30 8.74 7.66
CA GLY A 40 -2.48 9.28 8.76
C GLY A 40 -2.01 10.71 8.49
N LEU A 41 -1.47 10.97 7.30
CA LEU A 41 -1.02 12.31 6.92
C LEU A 41 -2.17 13.29 6.81
N SER A 42 -3.33 12.87 6.29
CA SER A 42 -4.51 13.74 6.19
C SER A 42 -5.00 14.20 7.56
N ILE A 43 -5.04 13.29 8.54
CA ILE A 43 -5.41 13.60 9.92
C ILE A 43 -4.37 14.52 10.54
N TRP A 44 -3.07 14.22 10.38
CA TRP A 44 -2.01 15.07 10.89
C TRP A 44 -2.08 16.50 10.34
N HIS A 45 -2.24 16.65 9.02
CA HIS A 45 -2.32 17.96 8.38
C HIS A 45 -3.52 18.77 8.87
N THR A 46 -4.68 18.12 8.95
CA THR A 46 -5.92 18.81 9.33
C THR A 46 -6.01 19.10 10.82
N VAL A 47 -5.55 18.18 11.68
CA VAL A 47 -5.70 18.30 13.14
C VAL A 47 -4.51 19.01 13.77
N ALA A 48 -3.28 18.59 13.46
CA ALA A 48 -2.09 19.13 14.12
C ALA A 48 -1.61 20.43 13.45
N LEU A 49 -1.60 20.46 12.12
CA LEU A 49 -1.11 21.62 11.37
C LEU A 49 -2.21 22.63 11.02
N GLN A 50 -3.48 22.27 11.19
CA GLN A 50 -4.63 23.09 10.80
C GLN A 50 -4.56 23.53 9.32
N GLN A 51 -4.04 22.65 8.47
CA GLN A 51 -3.85 22.90 7.04
C GLN A 51 -4.63 21.89 6.19
N ALA A 52 -5.07 22.32 5.01
CA ALA A 52 -5.68 21.41 4.04
C ALA A 52 -4.65 20.38 3.55
N PHE A 53 -5.07 19.11 3.47
CA PHE A 53 -4.26 18.04 2.90
C PHE A 53 -4.63 17.81 1.43
N SER A 54 -3.65 17.90 0.53
CA SER A 54 -3.85 17.61 -0.89
C SER A 54 -3.69 16.12 -1.16
N SER A 55 -4.82 15.43 -1.38
CA SER A 55 -4.80 14.02 -1.76
C SER A 55 -4.23 13.79 -3.16
N THR A 56 -4.35 14.79 -4.05
CA THR A 56 -3.81 14.74 -5.42
C THR A 56 -2.29 14.76 -5.41
N ASP A 57 -1.68 15.64 -4.62
CA ASP A 57 -0.21 15.74 -4.56
C ASP A 57 0.40 14.48 -3.95
N PHE A 58 -0.20 13.98 -2.86
CA PHE A 58 0.20 12.69 -2.28
C PHE A 58 0.05 11.54 -3.28
N GLY A 59 -1.11 11.42 -3.94
CA GLY A 59 -1.37 10.36 -4.90
C GLY A 59 -0.40 10.39 -6.10
N THR A 60 -0.11 11.59 -6.60
CA THR A 60 0.84 11.79 -7.70
C THR A 60 2.26 11.42 -7.29
N GLY A 61 2.71 11.87 -6.12
CA GLY A 61 4.02 11.53 -5.57
C GLY A 61 4.19 10.03 -5.30
N MET A 62 3.20 9.40 -4.67
CA MET A 62 3.19 7.95 -4.44
C MET A 62 3.17 7.15 -5.74
N GLY A 63 2.39 7.59 -6.73
CA GLY A 63 2.36 6.97 -8.06
C GLY A 63 3.74 7.01 -8.73
N LEU A 64 4.43 8.14 -8.65
CA LEU A 64 5.80 8.29 -9.17
C LEU A 64 6.79 7.36 -8.46
N VAL A 65 6.76 7.30 -7.12
CA VAL A 65 7.66 6.43 -6.35
C VAL A 65 7.45 4.95 -6.69
N LEU A 66 6.19 4.51 -6.75
CA LEU A 66 5.88 3.11 -7.07
C LEU A 66 6.23 2.76 -8.51
N ALA A 67 5.97 3.66 -9.46
CA ALA A 67 6.32 3.45 -10.86
C ALA A 67 7.85 3.42 -11.05
N ALA A 68 8.57 4.38 -10.46
CA ALA A 68 10.03 4.45 -10.56
C ALA A 68 10.71 3.28 -9.84
N GLY A 69 10.26 2.95 -8.62
CA GLY A 69 10.78 1.81 -7.87
C GLY A 69 10.51 0.48 -8.58
N GLY A 70 9.28 0.28 -9.08
CA GLY A 70 8.92 -0.91 -9.85
C GLY A 70 9.72 -1.03 -11.15
N ALA A 71 9.93 0.08 -11.86
CA ALA A 71 10.77 0.11 -13.06
C ALA A 71 12.24 -0.19 -12.72
N GLY A 72 12.78 0.39 -11.65
CA GLY A 72 14.15 0.15 -11.18
C GLY A 72 14.40 -1.33 -10.90
N VAL A 73 13.54 -1.96 -10.09
CA VAL A 73 13.62 -3.40 -9.80
C VAL A 73 13.52 -4.23 -11.09
N TRP A 74 12.61 -3.87 -11.99
CA TRP A 74 12.46 -4.60 -13.26
C TRP A 74 13.71 -4.50 -14.15
N LEU A 75 14.41 -3.37 -14.12
CA LEU A 75 15.67 -3.18 -14.86
C LEU A 75 16.81 -4.00 -14.24
N THR A 76 16.88 -4.08 -12.91
CA THR A 76 17.96 -4.79 -12.19
C THR A 76 17.71 -6.28 -12.01
N ARG A 77 16.50 -6.79 -12.29
CA ARG A 77 16.12 -8.20 -12.07
C ARG A 77 17.01 -9.26 -12.72
N LYS A 78 17.81 -8.89 -13.74
CA LYS A 78 18.75 -9.81 -14.42
C LYS A 78 20.18 -9.72 -13.89
N SER A 79 20.44 -8.74 -13.04
CA SER A 79 21.74 -8.46 -12.44
C SER A 79 21.82 -8.89 -10.99
N GLU A 80 20.70 -9.33 -10.41
CA GLU A 80 20.66 -9.95 -9.10
C GLU A 80 21.30 -11.35 -9.18
N PRO A 81 22.24 -11.70 -8.28
CA PRO A 81 22.79 -13.05 -8.19
C PRO A 81 21.68 -14.06 -7.90
N ASP A 82 21.68 -15.17 -8.63
CA ASP A 82 20.84 -16.33 -8.30
C ASP A 82 21.47 -17.02 -7.07
N ASP A 83 20.81 -16.92 -5.91
CA ASP A 83 21.07 -17.82 -4.78
C ASP A 83 20.51 -19.23 -5.06
#